data_AF-A0A354HR76-F1
#
_entry.id   AF-A0A354HR76-F1
#
_cell.length_a   1.000
_cell.length_b   1.000
_cell.length_c   1.000
_cell.angle_alpha   90.00
_cell.angle_beta   90.00
_cell.angle_gamma   90.00
#
_symmetry.space_group_name_H-M   'P 1'
#
loop_
_entity.id
_entity.type
_entity.pdbx_description
1 polymer ?
#
loop_
_entity_poly.entity_id
_entity_poly.type
_entity_poly.pdbx_seq_one_letter_code
_entity_poly.pdbx_strand_id
1 'polypeptide(L)' 'EFGRYPFSVYGKEALRFLTYVIPLALFQYYPLLYILERKTSSFYMFMPLLALPFAIPAYAFWRFGLSRYKSTGS' A
#
# COMPACT_ATOMS: atom_id res chain seq x y z
N GLU A 1 1.84 -13.75 6.02
CA GLU A 1 3.16 -14.27 5.56
C GLU A 1 3.81 -13.51 4.39
N PHE A 2 3.11 -12.58 3.73
CA PHE A 2 3.59 -11.82 2.55
C PHE A 2 4.63 -10.71 2.79
N GLY A 3 5.23 -10.62 3.98
CA GLY A 3 6.21 -9.57 4.32
C GLY A 3 7.68 -10.01 4.32
N ARG A 4 7.96 -11.28 4.01
CA ARG A 4 9.29 -11.90 4.25
C ARG A 4 10.30 -11.78 3.10
N TYR A 5 9.90 -11.29 1.92
CA TYR A 5 10.78 -11.19 0.76
C TYR A 5 10.73 -9.80 0.11
N PRO A 6 11.88 -9.19 -0.25
CA PRO A 6 11.88 -7.90 -0.92
C PRO A 6 11.14 -8.02 -2.25
N PHE A 7 10.20 -7.12 -2.51
CA PHE A 7 9.34 -7.13 -3.70
C PHE A 7 10.10 -7.12 -5.04
N SER A 8 11.40 -6.83 -5.03
CA SER A 8 12.30 -7.03 -6.17
C SER A 8 12.34 -8.49 -6.67
N VAL A 9 12.04 -9.47 -5.82
CA VAL A 9 12.01 -10.91 -6.19
C VAL A 9 10.75 -11.28 -6.99
N TYR A 10 9.65 -10.55 -6.82
CA TYR A 10 8.38 -10.80 -7.52
C TYR A 10 8.31 -10.17 -8.93
N GLY A 11 9.36 -9.47 -9.36
CA GLY A 11 9.44 -8.83 -10.67
C GLY A 11 8.89 -7.39 -10.68
N LYS A 12 9.30 -6.62 -11.69
CA LYS A 12 8.97 -5.19 -11.82
C LYS A 12 7.45 -4.95 -11.92
N GLU A 13 6.71 -5.86 -12.53
CA GLU A 13 5.26 -5.73 -12.70
C GLU A 13 4.50 -5.90 -11.38
N ALA A 14 4.87 -6.88 -10.56
CA ALA A 14 4.29 -7.04 -9.23
C ALA A 14 4.57 -5.81 -8.35
N LEU A 15 5.80 -5.29 -8.40
CA LEU A 15 6.15 -4.06 -7.68
C LEU A 15 5.32 -2.86 -8.18
N ARG A 16 5.13 -2.69 -9.49
CA ARG A 16 4.26 -1.62 -10.03
C ARG A 16 2.82 -1.76 -9.55
N PHE A 17 2.27 -2.97 -9.57
CA PHE A 17 0.93 -3.23 -9.06
C PHE A 17 0.80 -2.85 -7.57
N LEU A 18 1.80 -3.21 -6.77
CA LEU A 18 1.85 -2.90 -5.33
C LEU A 18 2.29 -1.45 -5.02
N THR A 19 2.64 -0.66 -6.03
CA THR A 19 2.90 0.77 -5.87
C THR A 19 1.68 1.59 -6.29
N TYR A 20 1.05 1.22 -7.41
CA TYR A 20 0.01 2.04 -8.05
C TYR A 20 -1.42 1.54 -7.83
N VAL A 21 -1.64 0.26 -7.53
CA VAL A 21 -2.98 -0.31 -7.35
C VAL A 21 -3.28 -0.57 -5.87
N ILE A 22 -2.37 -1.26 -5.18
CA ILE A 22 -2.49 -1.55 -3.76
C ILE A 22 -1.23 -0.98 -3.12
N PRO A 23 -1.26 0.14 -2.37
CA PRO A 23 -0.08 0.95 -1.99
C PRO A 23 0.83 0.29 -0.92
N LEU A 24 1.00 -1.03 -0.98
CA LEU A 24 1.82 -1.84 -0.10
C LEU A 24 3.31 -1.52 -0.22
N ALA A 25 3.80 -1.30 -1.45
CA ALA A 25 5.19 -0.96 -1.68
C ALA A 25 5.53 0.42 -1.10
N LEU A 26 4.62 1.40 -1.21
CA LEU A 26 4.76 2.74 -0.63
C LEU A 26 4.96 2.70 0.88
N PHE A 27 4.21 1.83 1.57
CA PHE A 27 4.26 1.69 3.01
C PHE A 27 5.43 0.84 3.51
N GLN A 28 5.74 -0.26 2.81
CA GLN A 28 6.68 -1.28 3.30
C GLN A 28 8.00 -1.34 2.53
N TYR A 29 7.96 -1.38 1.20
CA TYR A 29 9.14 -1.65 0.38
C TYR A 29 10.12 -0.48 0.37
N TYR A 30 9.63 0.72 0.10
CA TYR A 30 10.47 1.88 -0.11
C TYR A 30 11.12 2.42 1.17
N PRO A 31 10.42 2.52 2.33
CA PRO A 31 11.08 2.85 3.59
C PRO A 31 12.13 1.82 3.99
N LEU A 32 11.89 0.53 3.72
CA LEU A 32 12.85 -0.53 4.00
C LEU A 32 14.13 -0.39 3.17
N LEU A 33 14.04 0.07 1.91
CA LEU A 33 15.23 0.36 1.10
C LEU A 33 16.09 1.48 1.71
N TYR A 34 15.46 2.46 2.36
CA TYR A 34 16.17 3.53 3.06
C TYR A 34 16.85 3.01 4.33
N ILE A 35 16.12 2.23 5.14
CA ILE A 35 16.65 1.65 6.39
C ILE A 35 17.80 0.69 6.14
N LEU A 36 17.74 -0.09 5.05
CA LEU A 36 18.80 -1.02 4.65
C LEU A 36 19.96 -0.33 3.92
N GLU A 37 19.99 1.00 3.88
CA GLU A 37 21.00 1.81 3.20
C GLU A 37 21.18 1.48 1.71
N ARG A 38 20.21 0.80 1.10
CA ARG A 38 20.19 0.50 -0.34
C ARG A 38 19.83 1.74 -1.17
N LYS A 39 19.20 2.72 -0.54
CA LYS A 39 18.90 4.06 -1.09
C LYS A 39 19.19 5.12 -0.03
N THR A 40 20.01 6.10 -0.38
CA THR A 40 20.45 7.17 0.54
C THR A 40 19.51 8.38 0.54
N SER A 41 18.58 8.47 -0.40
CA SER A 41 17.65 9.61 -0.48
C SER A 41 16.56 9.49 0.59
N SER A 42 16.44 10.52 1.43
CA SER A 42 15.38 10.64 2.44
C SER A 42 13.97 10.62 1.85
N PHE A 43 13.81 10.84 0.54
CA PHE A 43 12.53 10.70 -0.15
C PHE A 43 11.88 9.33 0.09
N TYR A 44 12.68 8.26 0.14
CA TYR A 44 12.20 6.89 0.35
C TYR A 44 11.59 6.67 1.74
N MET A 45 12.04 7.44 2.76
CA MET A 45 11.47 7.42 4.11
C MET A 45 10.05 8.01 4.12
N PHE A 46 9.78 9.00 3.27
CA PHE A 46 8.49 9.71 3.23
C PHE A 46 7.50 9.12 2.21
N MET A 47 7.85 8.06 1.49
CA MET A 47 6.93 7.39 0.55
C MET A 47 5.62 6.88 1.16
N PRO A 48 5.51 6.52 2.46
CA PRO A 48 4.22 6.19 3.06
C PRO A 48 3.18 7.32 2.97
N LEU A 49 3.61 8.58 2.89
CA LEU A 49 2.70 9.72 2.72
C LEU A 49 1.96 9.67 1.38
N LEU A 50 2.57 9.10 0.34
CA LEU A 50 1.94 8.92 -0.96
C LEU A 50 0.84 7.83 -0.94
N ALA A 51 0.76 7.02 0.11
CA ALA A 51 -0.32 6.05 0.29
C ALA A 51 -1.61 6.69 0.84
N LEU A 52 -1.54 7.88 1.45
CA LEU A 52 -2.71 8.55 2.06
C LEU A 52 -3.89 8.75 1.10
N PRO A 53 -3.70 9.15 -0.16
CA PRO A 53 -4.80 9.30 -1.11
C PRO A 53 -5.60 8.02 -1.36
N PHE A 54 -5.02 6.83 -1.17
CA PHE A 54 -5.74 5.56 -1.32
C PHE A 54 -6.78 5.33 -0.21
N ALA A 55 -6.67 6.02 0.92
CA ALA A 55 -7.68 5.98 1.96
C ALA A 55 -9.02 6.59 1.48
N ILE A 56 -8.98 7.55 0.56
CA ILE A 56 -10.17 8.24 0.03
C ILE A 56 -11.10 7.27 -0.72
N PRO A 57 -10.68 6.58 -1.79
CA PRO A 57 -11.53 5.62 -2.49
C PRO A 57 -11.87 4.42 -1.62
N ALA A 58 -10.96 3.96 -0.74
CA ALA A 58 -11.25 2.87 0.18
C ALA A 58 -12.39 3.23 1.15
N TYR A 59 -12.35 4.44 1.72
CA TYR A 59 -13.41 4.94 2.59
C TYR A 59 -14.72 5.15 1.83
N ALA A 60 -14.67 5.71 0.62
CA ALA A 60 -15.86 5.86 -0.23
C ALA A 60 -16.51 4.50 -0.54
N PHE A 61 -15.71 3.51 -0.91
CA PHE A 61 -16.16 2.14 -1.18
C PHE A 61 -16.77 1.50 0.08
N TRP A 62 -16.13 1.68 1.23
CA TRP A 62 -16.66 1.22 2.52
C TRP A 62 -18.02 1.84 2.83
N ARG A 63 -18.17 3.16 2.68
CA ARG A 63 -19.45 3.87 2.90
C ARG A 63 -20.53 3.40 1.94
N PHE A 64 -20.18 3.11 0.70
CA PHE A 64 -21.09 2.54 -0.30
C PHE A 64 -21.52 1.11 0.07
N GLY A 65 -20.61 0.28 0.57
CA GLY A 65 -20.95 -1.05 1.07
C GLY A 65 -21.89 -0.98 2.27
N LEU A 66 -21.61 -0.08 3.21
CA LEU A 66 -22.45 0.15 4.40
C LEU A 66 -23.87 0.59 4.05
N SER A 67 -24.08 1.42 3.03
CA SER A 67 -25.43 1.87 2.65
C SER A 67 -26.29 0.74 2.07
N ARG A 68 -25.66 -0.31 1.55
CA ARG A 68 -26.31 -1.51 1.00
C ARG A 68 -26.37 -2.67 1.99
N TYR A 69 -25.66 -2.55 3.10
CA TYR A 69 -25.66 -3.55 4.15
C TYR A 69 -26.98 -3.51 4.91
N LYS A 70 -27.87 -4.46 4.63
CA LYS A 70 -29.01 -4.76 5.51
C LYS A 70 -28.54 -5.78 6.54
N SER A 71 -28.58 -5.40 7.82
CA SER A 71 -28.42 -6.34 8.92
C SER A 71 -29.46 -7.45 8.81
N THR A 72 -29.07 -8.71 9.01
CA THR A 72 -29.97 -9.88 9.08
C THR A 72 -30.79 -9.89 10.38
N GLY A 73 -31.25 -8.73 10.84
CA GLY A 73 -31.94 -8.54 12.10
C GLY A 73 -33.19 -7.67 11.94
N SER A 74 -34.20 -8.22 11.27
CA SER A 74 -35.61 -8.06 11.65
C SER A 74 -36.27 -9.42 11.55
#